data_AF-A0A735IU78-F1
#
_entry.id   AF-A0A735IU78-F1
#
_cell.length_a   1.000
_cell.length_b   1.000
_cell.length_c   1.000
_cell.angle_alpha   90.00
_cell.angle_beta   90.00
_cell.angle_gamma   90.00
#
_symmetry.space_group_name_H-M   'P 1'
#
loop_
_entity.id
_entity.type
_entity.pdbx_description
1 polymer ?
#
loop_
_entity_poly.entity_id
_entity_poly.type
_entity_poly.pdbx_seq_one_letter_code
_entity_poly.pdbx_strand_id
1 'polypeptide(L)'
;MFGNNVFTRVKRSENKKMAEIAHFLKENDLSIDTTVEVFITVSRDDRLIACGGIAGNIIKCVAISESVRGEGLALTLATELINLAWERHCTHLFIYTKTEYEALFKQCSFSTIASVPGVMVLMENSATRLKRYAESLATLRHEGKKIGCIVMNANPFTNGHRYLIQQAAAQCDWLHLFLVKEDTSRFPYEDRLDLVLKGTTDIPRLTVHRGSEYIISRATFPCYFIKEQSVINHCYTEIDLKIFRQYLAPALGITHRFVGTEPFCTVTAQYNLDMRFWLETPTLPAPPITLVEIERLCFQETPISASWVRKLLVKHDLTAIAPLVPDATLRYLQGMVERHPGSAAARQKSPVLATGEK
;
A
#
# COMPACT_ATOMS: atom_id res chain seq x y z
N MET A 1 3.94 43.35 3.48
CA MET A 1 2.53 43.11 3.89
C MET A 1 2.24 41.67 3.59
N PHE A 2 2.03 40.82 4.60
CA PHE A 2 1.52 39.47 4.35
C PHE A 2 0.06 39.62 3.92
N GLY A 3 -0.29 39.17 2.72
CA GLY A 3 -1.67 39.19 2.23
C GLY A 3 -2.60 38.46 3.19
N ASN A 4 -3.88 38.84 3.22
CA ASN A 4 -4.88 38.31 4.15
C ASN A 4 -5.26 36.87 3.77
N ASN A 5 -4.34 35.93 3.98
CA ASN A 5 -4.51 34.51 3.65
C ASN A 5 -5.49 33.86 4.63
N VAL A 6 -6.56 33.26 4.12
CA VAL A 6 -7.57 32.56 4.92
C VAL A 6 -7.39 31.06 4.77
N PHE A 7 -7.16 30.37 5.89
CA PHE A 7 -7.06 28.91 5.95
C PHE A 7 -8.42 28.30 6.27
N THR A 8 -8.86 27.32 5.48
CA THR A 8 -10.14 26.63 5.67
C THR A 8 -9.93 25.12 5.62
N ARG A 9 -10.61 24.40 6.51
CA ARG A 9 -10.71 22.94 6.43
C ARG A 9 -11.93 22.56 5.60
N VAL A 10 -11.75 21.69 4.63
CA VAL A 10 -12.80 21.24 3.71
C VAL A 10 -12.95 19.73 3.83
N LYS A 11 -14.14 19.28 4.23
CA LYS A 11 -14.50 17.86 4.27
C LYS A 11 -15.03 17.43 2.91
N ARG A 12 -14.87 16.14 2.61
CA ARG A 12 -15.33 15.55 1.35
C ARG A 12 -16.83 15.73 1.05
N SER A 13 -17.66 15.87 2.08
CA SER A 13 -19.10 16.15 1.94
C SER A 13 -19.42 17.55 1.39
N GLU A 14 -18.45 18.47 1.36
CA GLU A 14 -18.62 19.84 0.89
C GLU A 14 -18.43 19.96 -0.64
N ASN A 15 -19.37 19.39 -1.40
CA ASN A 15 -19.28 19.21 -2.85
C ASN A 15 -18.83 20.46 -3.64
N LYS A 16 -19.31 21.67 -3.28
CA LYS A 16 -18.94 22.92 -3.97
C LYS A 16 -17.45 23.26 -3.80
N LYS A 17 -16.94 23.19 -2.57
CA LYS A 17 -15.52 23.45 -2.29
C LYS A 17 -14.63 22.35 -2.86
N MET A 18 -15.12 21.10 -2.86
CA MET A 18 -14.41 20.00 -3.50
C MET A 18 -14.25 20.19 -5.01
N ALA A 19 -15.25 20.75 -5.69
CA ALA A 19 -15.14 21.10 -7.11
C ALA A 19 -14.11 22.21 -7.37
N GLU A 20 -14.05 23.22 -6.49
CA GLU A 20 -13.04 24.28 -6.54
C GLU A 20 -11.62 23.73 -6.34
N ILE A 21 -11.43 22.86 -5.34
CA ILE A 21 -10.15 22.16 -5.11
C ILE A 21 -9.76 21.34 -6.34
N ALA A 22 -10.69 20.57 -6.92
CA ALA A 22 -10.40 19.75 -8.10
C ALA A 22 -9.99 20.61 -9.30
N HIS A 23 -10.61 21.78 -9.48
CA HIS A 23 -10.23 22.74 -10.51
C HIS A 23 -8.81 23.27 -10.27
N PHE A 24 -8.52 23.75 -9.06
CA PHE A 24 -7.20 24.27 -8.70
C PHE A 24 -6.09 23.22 -8.81
N LEU A 25 -6.35 21.98 -8.39
CA LEU A 25 -5.40 20.87 -8.56
C LEU A 25 -5.10 20.64 -10.05
N LYS A 26 -6.13 20.68 -10.91
CA LYS A 26 -5.97 20.51 -12.36
C LYS A 26 -5.13 21.63 -12.98
N GLU A 27 -5.29 22.88 -12.52
CA GLU A 27 -4.43 24.00 -12.94
C GLU A 27 -2.95 23.80 -12.55
N ASN A 28 -2.68 22.99 -11.53
CA ASN A 28 -1.32 22.65 -11.06
C ASN A 28 -0.88 21.26 -11.54
N ASP A 29 -1.49 20.72 -12.60
CA ASP A 29 -1.19 19.39 -13.17
C ASP A 29 -1.41 18.20 -12.21
N LEU A 30 -2.31 18.35 -11.23
CA LEU A 30 -2.69 17.32 -10.28
C LEU A 30 -4.14 16.86 -10.50
N SER A 31 -4.41 15.59 -10.26
CA SER A 31 -5.76 15.05 -10.10
C SER A 31 -6.16 15.10 -8.63
N ILE A 32 -7.47 15.06 -8.37
CA ILE A 32 -7.96 14.87 -7.01
C ILE A 32 -7.84 13.39 -6.61
N ASP A 33 -7.20 13.12 -5.46
CA ASP A 33 -7.18 11.77 -4.89
C ASP A 33 -8.45 11.55 -4.06
N THR A 34 -9.24 10.55 -4.47
CA THR A 34 -10.50 10.23 -3.81
C THR A 34 -10.34 9.58 -2.44
N THR A 35 -9.13 9.26 -2.00
CA THR A 35 -8.87 8.75 -0.64
C THR A 35 -8.70 9.87 0.39
N VAL A 36 -8.58 11.14 -0.05
CA VAL A 36 -8.43 12.27 0.87
C VAL A 36 -9.71 12.48 1.68
N GLU A 37 -9.52 12.57 3.00
CA GLU A 37 -10.60 12.69 3.96
C GLU A 37 -10.90 14.15 4.29
N VAL A 38 -9.84 14.96 4.42
CA VAL A 38 -9.92 16.39 4.72
C VAL A 38 -8.85 17.13 3.93
N PHE A 39 -9.24 18.26 3.35
CA PHE A 39 -8.34 19.24 2.75
C PHE A 39 -8.16 20.45 3.66
N ILE A 40 -6.98 21.05 3.61
CA ILE A 40 -6.72 22.43 4.02
C ILE A 40 -6.59 23.24 2.75
N THR A 41 -7.35 24.32 2.64
CA THR A 41 -7.30 25.28 1.53
C THR A 41 -6.84 26.63 2.04
N VAL A 42 -6.11 27.37 1.21
CA VAL A 42 -5.69 28.73 1.48
C VAL A 42 -6.21 29.63 0.38
N SER A 43 -7.01 30.63 0.75
CA SER A 43 -7.54 31.61 -0.19
C SER A 43 -7.02 33.00 0.11
N ARG A 44 -6.83 33.81 -0.94
CA ARG A 44 -6.48 35.23 -0.88
C ARG A 44 -7.35 35.95 -1.89
N ASP A 45 -8.01 37.04 -1.46
CA ASP A 45 -8.92 37.82 -2.30
C ASP A 45 -9.99 36.94 -2.99
N ASP A 46 -10.61 36.05 -2.20
CA ASP A 46 -11.60 35.05 -2.64
C ASP A 46 -11.14 34.05 -3.71
N ARG A 47 -9.83 33.97 -3.96
CA ARG A 47 -9.23 32.99 -4.87
C ARG A 47 -8.45 31.94 -4.11
N LEU A 48 -8.69 30.66 -4.42
CA LEU A 48 -7.87 29.55 -3.92
C LEU A 48 -6.44 29.65 -4.48
N ILE A 49 -5.45 29.76 -3.59
CA ILE A 49 -4.03 29.90 -3.94
C ILE A 49 -3.16 28.73 -3.48
N ALA A 50 -3.64 27.90 -2.55
CA ALA A 50 -2.97 26.67 -2.16
C ALA A 50 -3.94 25.66 -1.55
N CYS A 51 -3.61 24.36 -1.65
CA CYS A 51 -4.32 23.32 -0.93
C CYS A 51 -3.42 22.13 -0.60
N GLY A 52 -3.83 21.32 0.38
CA GLY A 52 -3.23 20.04 0.69
C GLY A 52 -4.23 19.15 1.42
N GLY A 53 -4.09 17.84 1.27
CA GLY A 53 -5.03 16.83 1.76
C GLY A 53 -4.39 15.82 2.70
N ILE A 54 -5.20 15.22 3.56
CA ILE A 54 -4.82 14.10 4.43
C ILE A 54 -5.69 12.88 4.13
N ALA A 55 -5.05 11.74 3.85
CA ALA A 55 -5.65 10.42 3.73
C ALA A 55 -4.92 9.47 4.69
N GLY A 56 -5.56 9.11 5.81
CA GLY A 56 -4.92 8.38 6.90
C GLY A 56 -3.65 9.08 7.39
N ASN A 57 -2.52 8.39 7.24
CA ASN A 57 -1.16 8.87 7.56
C ASN A 57 -0.41 9.48 6.37
N ILE A 58 -1.08 9.75 5.25
CA ILE A 58 -0.44 10.25 4.03
C ILE A 58 -0.92 11.68 3.75
N ILE A 59 0.03 12.59 3.61
CA ILE A 59 -0.21 13.92 3.03
C ILE A 59 -0.26 13.77 1.50
N LYS A 60 -1.35 14.26 0.90
CA LYS A 60 -1.64 14.14 -0.54
C LYS A 60 -2.11 15.46 -1.13
N CYS A 61 -2.18 15.52 -2.45
CA CYS A 61 -2.76 16.64 -3.21
C CYS A 61 -2.25 18.03 -2.76
N VAL A 62 -0.95 18.16 -2.48
CA VAL A 62 -0.35 19.45 -2.13
C VAL A 62 -0.09 20.26 -3.40
N ALA A 63 -0.71 21.43 -3.51
CA ALA A 63 -0.54 22.36 -4.62
C ALA A 63 -0.48 23.81 -4.14
N ILE A 64 0.34 24.62 -4.82
CA ILE A 64 0.54 26.04 -4.52
C ILE A 64 0.64 26.79 -5.84
N SER A 65 -0.21 27.81 -5.97
CA SER A 65 -0.25 28.69 -7.13
C SER A 65 1.11 29.34 -7.39
N GLU A 66 1.52 29.39 -8.64
CA GLU A 66 2.81 29.96 -9.05
C GLU A 66 2.99 31.41 -8.62
N SER A 67 1.90 32.18 -8.59
CA SER A 67 1.91 33.61 -8.23
C SER A 67 2.32 33.90 -6.79
N VAL A 68 2.29 32.89 -5.90
CA VAL A 68 2.60 33.04 -4.47
C VAL A 68 3.73 32.10 -4.00
N ARG A 69 4.44 31.45 -4.95
CA ARG A 69 5.61 30.64 -4.63
C ARG A 69 6.74 31.53 -4.11
N GLY A 70 7.43 31.08 -3.07
CA GLY A 70 8.51 31.83 -2.42
C GLY A 70 8.06 32.75 -1.28
N GLU A 71 6.75 32.94 -1.05
CA GLU A 71 6.22 33.72 0.09
C GLU A 71 6.23 32.95 1.43
N GLY A 72 6.84 31.77 1.49
CA GLY A 72 6.79 30.89 2.67
C GLY A 72 5.46 30.15 2.86
N LEU A 73 4.45 30.38 2.00
CA LEU A 73 3.13 29.74 2.09
C LEU A 73 3.19 28.20 2.12
N ALA A 74 4.18 27.63 1.43
CA ALA A 74 4.40 26.20 1.39
C ALA A 74 4.74 25.60 2.76
N LEU A 75 5.59 26.28 3.53
CA LEU A 75 5.95 25.90 4.90
C LEU A 75 4.74 26.05 5.84
N THR A 76 3.99 27.14 5.71
CA THR A 76 2.78 27.37 6.51
C THR A 76 1.74 26.28 6.24
N LEU A 77 1.47 25.97 4.97
CA LEU A 77 0.52 24.92 4.59
C LEU A 77 0.98 23.54 5.09
N ALA A 78 2.26 23.20 4.93
CA ALA A 78 2.80 21.94 5.45
C ALA A 78 2.64 21.84 6.98
N THR A 79 2.90 22.94 7.71
CA THR A 79 2.71 23.01 9.17
C THR A 79 1.26 22.78 9.55
N GLU A 80 0.31 23.42 8.85
CA GLU A 80 -1.12 23.24 9.09
C GLU A 80 -1.58 21.79 8.83
N LEU A 81 -1.03 21.13 7.81
CA LEU A 81 -1.31 19.71 7.54
C LEU A 81 -0.76 18.80 8.63
N ILE A 82 0.45 19.07 9.13
CA ILE A 82 1.04 18.33 10.25
C ILE A 82 0.19 18.50 11.52
N ASN A 83 -0.24 19.73 11.81
CA ASN A 83 -1.10 20.03 12.96
C ASN A 83 -2.45 19.31 12.85
N LEU A 84 -3.09 19.36 11.68
CA LEU A 84 -4.34 18.64 11.44
C LEU A 84 -4.16 17.12 11.61
N ALA A 85 -3.05 16.56 11.16
CA ALA A 85 -2.79 15.14 11.36
C ALA A 85 -2.58 14.79 12.85
N TRP A 86 -1.88 15.65 13.58
CA TRP A 86 -1.65 15.50 15.02
C TRP A 86 -2.96 15.56 15.82
N GLU A 87 -3.87 16.49 15.50
CA GLU A 87 -5.22 16.57 16.08
C GLU A 87 -6.04 15.30 15.84
N ARG A 88 -5.74 14.58 14.76
CA ARG A 88 -6.35 13.29 14.40
C ARG A 88 -5.59 12.09 14.97
N HIS A 89 -4.69 12.32 15.90
CA HIS A 89 -3.81 11.32 16.52
C HIS A 89 -2.91 10.57 15.52
N CYS A 90 -2.66 11.16 14.36
CA CYS A 90 -1.82 10.60 13.32
C CYS A 90 -0.44 11.28 13.32
N THR A 91 0.49 10.73 14.12
CA THR A 91 1.83 11.29 14.31
C THR A 91 2.88 10.70 13.38
N HIS A 92 2.62 9.53 12.80
CA HIS A 92 3.40 8.97 11.72
C HIS A 92 2.86 9.54 10.42
N LEU A 93 3.66 10.33 9.68
CA LEU A 93 3.23 10.88 8.40
C LEU A 93 4.20 10.52 7.29
N PHE A 94 3.62 10.20 6.15
CA PHE A 94 4.29 10.06 4.87
C PHE A 94 3.84 11.14 3.91
N ILE A 95 4.71 11.47 2.98
CA ILE A 95 4.35 12.25 1.80
C ILE A 95 5.01 11.64 0.58
N TYR A 96 4.24 11.61 -0.50
CA TYR A 96 4.71 11.27 -1.82
C TYR A 96 4.56 12.53 -2.68
N THR A 97 5.66 12.99 -3.26
CA THR A 97 5.64 14.24 -4.03
C THR A 97 6.62 14.19 -5.19
N LYS A 98 6.53 15.13 -6.12
CA LYS A 98 7.51 15.28 -7.19
C LYS A 98 8.88 15.59 -6.60
N THR A 99 9.94 15.09 -7.22
CA THR A 99 11.33 15.28 -6.76
C THR A 99 11.71 16.76 -6.55
N GLU A 100 11.17 17.67 -7.37
CA GLU A 100 11.37 19.12 -7.23
C GLU A 100 10.90 19.70 -5.89
N TYR A 101 9.97 19.05 -5.18
CA TYR A 101 9.47 19.50 -3.88
C TYR A 101 10.18 18.85 -2.69
N GLU A 102 11.18 17.98 -2.90
CA GLU A 102 11.89 17.30 -1.81
C GLU A 102 12.54 18.29 -0.84
N ALA A 103 13.20 19.33 -1.37
CA ALA A 103 13.90 20.35 -0.57
C ALA A 103 12.95 21.12 0.35
N LEU A 104 11.72 21.38 -0.10
CA LEU A 104 10.68 22.04 0.69
C LEU A 104 10.30 21.17 1.90
N PHE A 105 10.00 19.90 1.68
CA PHE A 105 9.56 19.01 2.77
C PHE A 105 10.69 18.67 3.74
N LYS A 106 11.96 18.70 3.30
CA LYS A 106 13.12 18.63 4.20
C LYS A 106 13.13 19.77 5.24
N GLN A 107 12.71 20.98 4.85
CA GLN A 107 12.57 22.10 5.79
C GLN A 107 11.41 21.88 6.78
N CYS A 108 10.44 21.04 6.44
CA CYS A 108 9.32 20.64 7.30
C CYS A 108 9.61 19.40 8.15
N SER A 109 10.88 19.08 8.39
CA SER A 109 11.32 17.88 9.14
C SER A 109 10.94 16.53 8.52
N PHE A 110 10.68 16.49 7.20
CA PHE A 110 10.58 15.24 6.48
C PHE A 110 11.95 14.75 6.03
N SER A 111 12.17 13.45 6.11
CA SER A 111 13.37 12.79 5.60
C SER A 111 13.00 11.83 4.48
N THR A 112 13.85 11.80 3.45
CA THR A 112 13.66 10.94 2.29
C THR A 112 13.86 9.47 2.67
N ILE A 113 12.88 8.64 2.32
CA ILE A 113 12.95 7.18 2.46
C ILE A 113 13.50 6.55 1.18
N ALA A 114 12.87 6.88 0.06
CA ALA A 114 13.22 6.36 -1.26
C ALA A 114 12.76 7.35 -2.33
N SER A 115 13.41 7.32 -3.49
CA SER A 115 13.07 8.17 -4.63
C SER A 115 13.13 7.41 -5.93
N VAL A 116 12.30 7.84 -6.89
CA VAL A 116 12.36 7.53 -8.31
C VAL A 116 12.89 8.79 -9.00
N PRO A 117 14.15 8.79 -9.49
CA PRO A 117 14.79 9.98 -10.03
C PRO A 117 13.94 10.68 -11.10
N GLY A 118 13.78 12.00 -10.97
CA GLY A 118 12.99 12.81 -11.91
C GLY A 118 11.48 12.64 -11.84
N VAL A 119 10.97 11.65 -11.09
CA VAL A 119 9.52 11.37 -11.02
C VAL A 119 8.97 11.72 -9.64
N MET A 120 9.44 11.05 -8.59
CA MET A 120 8.89 11.24 -7.25
C MET A 120 9.82 10.85 -6.10
N VAL A 121 9.45 11.32 -4.91
CA VAL A 121 10.11 10.99 -3.66
C VAL A 121 9.06 10.60 -2.61
N LEU A 122 9.35 9.54 -1.85
CA LEU A 122 8.65 9.18 -0.63
C LEU A 122 9.47 9.68 0.56
N MET A 123 8.83 10.45 1.44
CA MET A 123 9.45 10.99 2.64
C MET A 123 8.57 10.68 3.87
N GLU A 124 9.19 10.53 5.04
CA GLU A 124 8.49 10.44 6.34
C GLU A 124 8.82 11.62 7.23
N ASN A 125 7.95 11.97 8.17
CA ASN A 125 8.17 13.02 9.17
C ASN A 125 9.14 12.60 10.30
N SER A 126 10.20 11.90 9.96
CA SER A 126 11.19 11.36 10.90
C SER A 126 12.48 11.00 10.16
N ALA A 127 13.64 11.18 10.79
CA ALA A 127 14.91 10.71 10.22
C ALA A 127 15.29 9.28 10.65
N THR A 128 14.57 8.67 11.59
CA THR A 128 15.06 7.48 12.31
C THR A 128 14.05 6.35 12.43
N ARG A 129 12.79 6.53 12.04
CA ARG A 129 11.72 5.55 12.29
C ARG A 129 11.88 4.32 11.40
N LEU A 130 12.20 4.48 10.11
CA LEU A 130 12.55 3.35 9.25
C LEU A 130 13.77 2.58 9.77
N LYS A 131 14.80 3.31 10.23
CA LYS A 131 16.00 2.70 10.83
C LYS A 131 15.65 1.90 12.10
N ARG A 132 14.86 2.48 13.02
CA ARG A 132 14.40 1.80 14.23
C ARG A 132 13.51 0.60 13.93
N TYR A 133 12.69 0.68 12.88
CA TYR A 133 11.90 -0.46 12.41
C TYR A 133 12.82 -1.58 11.91
N ALA A 134 13.82 -1.27 11.08
CA ALA A 134 14.83 -2.24 10.65
C ALA A 134 15.61 -2.85 11.84
N GLU A 135 16.00 -2.04 12.83
CA GLU A 135 16.63 -2.52 14.07
C GLU A 135 15.71 -3.47 14.85
N SER A 136 14.40 -3.17 14.93
CA SER A 136 13.43 -4.07 15.56
C SER A 136 13.30 -5.39 14.81
N LEU A 137 13.32 -5.36 13.46
CA LEU A 137 13.32 -6.58 12.66
C LEU A 137 14.60 -7.38 12.87
N ALA A 138 15.75 -6.73 13.04
CA ALA A 138 17.01 -7.42 13.27
C ALA A 138 17.02 -8.28 14.54
N THR A 139 16.17 -7.96 15.53
CA THR A 139 15.98 -8.81 16.73
C THR A 139 15.28 -10.13 16.43
N LEU A 140 14.60 -10.23 15.28
CA LEU A 140 13.89 -11.41 14.79
C LEU A 140 14.68 -12.15 13.70
N ARG A 141 15.94 -11.77 13.48
CA ARG A 141 16.82 -12.41 12.49
C ARG A 141 17.18 -13.82 12.93
N HIS A 142 17.22 -14.72 11.96
CA HIS A 142 17.74 -16.08 12.12
C HIS A 142 18.99 -16.28 11.27
N GLU A 143 19.96 -17.02 11.79
CA GLU A 143 21.15 -17.40 11.04
C GLU A 143 20.84 -18.47 10.00
N GLY A 144 21.53 -18.41 8.86
CA GLY A 144 21.34 -19.37 7.76
C GLY A 144 22.02 -18.90 6.48
N LYS A 145 22.20 -19.83 5.54
CA LYS A 145 22.72 -19.53 4.19
C LYS A 145 21.62 -19.04 3.28
N LYS A 146 20.42 -19.62 3.38
CA LYS A 146 19.25 -19.29 2.57
C LYS A 146 18.10 -18.86 3.46
N ILE A 147 18.00 -17.55 3.67
CA ILE A 147 16.89 -16.88 4.36
C ILE A 147 15.91 -16.35 3.33
N GLY A 148 14.67 -16.85 3.40
CA GLY A 148 13.59 -16.50 2.50
C GLY A 148 12.67 -15.41 3.03
N CYS A 149 11.99 -14.72 2.12
CA CYS A 149 10.91 -13.80 2.45
C CYS A 149 9.72 -13.97 1.49
N ILE A 150 8.51 -13.89 2.03
CA ILE A 150 7.27 -13.69 1.27
C ILE A 150 6.58 -12.44 1.80
N VAL A 151 6.06 -11.61 0.89
CA VAL A 151 5.13 -10.53 1.20
C VAL A 151 3.79 -10.89 0.54
N MET A 152 2.69 -10.92 1.30
CA MET A 152 1.37 -11.24 0.74
C MET A 152 0.23 -10.47 1.39
N ASN A 153 -0.86 -10.29 0.65
CA ASN A 153 -2.08 -9.68 1.17
C ASN A 153 -3.00 -10.70 1.88
N ALA A 154 -3.08 -11.94 1.40
CA ALA A 154 -3.92 -13.00 1.97
C ALA A 154 -5.40 -12.59 2.14
N ASN A 155 -6.07 -12.20 1.05
CA ASN A 155 -7.38 -11.56 1.08
C ASN A 155 -8.53 -12.35 0.39
N PRO A 156 -8.99 -13.49 0.93
CA PRO A 156 -8.57 -14.13 2.18
C PRO A 156 -7.37 -15.07 1.97
N PHE A 157 -6.89 -15.68 3.07
CA PHE A 157 -5.86 -16.73 3.03
C PHE A 157 -6.40 -18.00 2.37
N THR A 158 -5.67 -18.55 1.39
CA THR A 158 -6.12 -19.67 0.53
C THR A 158 -5.10 -20.80 0.55
N ASN A 159 -5.48 -21.97 0.02
CA ASN A 159 -4.56 -23.09 -0.14
C ASN A 159 -3.39 -22.75 -1.09
N GLY A 160 -3.61 -21.84 -2.05
CA GLY A 160 -2.54 -21.29 -2.89
C GLY A 160 -1.48 -20.51 -2.09
N HIS A 161 -1.90 -19.67 -1.14
CA HIS A 161 -0.96 -18.97 -0.25
C HIS A 161 -0.22 -19.95 0.66
N ARG A 162 -0.95 -20.88 1.27
CA ARG A 162 -0.37 -21.91 2.15
C ARG A 162 0.67 -22.75 1.42
N TYR A 163 0.35 -23.18 0.20
CA TYR A 163 1.28 -23.91 -0.67
C TYR A 163 2.56 -23.10 -0.93
N LEU A 164 2.45 -21.83 -1.33
CA LEU A 164 3.62 -20.97 -1.54
C LEU A 164 4.53 -20.90 -0.30
N ILE A 165 3.93 -20.74 0.88
CA ILE A 165 4.67 -20.69 2.15
C ILE A 165 5.36 -22.02 2.43
N GLN A 166 4.68 -23.15 2.25
CA GLN A 166 5.27 -24.48 2.46
C GLN A 166 6.46 -24.73 1.52
N GLN A 167 6.30 -24.41 0.24
CA GLN A 167 7.34 -24.59 -0.77
C GLN A 167 8.56 -23.70 -0.49
N ALA A 168 8.34 -22.44 -0.09
CA ALA A 168 9.43 -21.54 0.28
C ALA A 168 10.15 -22.00 1.57
N ALA A 169 9.41 -22.38 2.61
CA ALA A 169 9.97 -22.82 3.89
C ALA A 169 10.77 -24.12 3.77
N ALA A 170 10.38 -25.01 2.85
CA ALA A 170 11.13 -26.23 2.55
C ALA A 170 12.49 -25.97 1.88
N GLN A 171 12.63 -24.82 1.22
CA GLN A 171 13.84 -24.42 0.48
C GLN A 171 14.74 -23.46 1.26
N CYS A 172 14.41 -23.13 2.51
CA CYS A 172 15.12 -22.13 3.31
C CYS A 172 15.49 -22.66 4.69
N ASP A 173 16.57 -22.11 5.23
CA ASP A 173 16.96 -22.28 6.63
C ASP A 173 15.95 -21.56 7.54
N TRP A 174 15.42 -20.42 7.08
CA TRP A 174 14.33 -19.70 7.72
C TRP A 174 13.50 -18.91 6.71
N LEU A 175 12.19 -18.80 6.94
CA LEU A 175 11.27 -18.02 6.12
C LEU A 175 10.62 -16.90 6.94
N HIS A 176 10.74 -15.67 6.46
CA HIS A 176 9.98 -14.53 6.97
C HIS A 176 8.75 -14.27 6.10
N LEU A 177 7.58 -14.16 6.73
CA LEU A 177 6.32 -13.90 6.06
C LEU A 177 5.74 -12.58 6.54
N PHE A 178 5.65 -11.58 5.67
CA PHE A 178 5.00 -10.31 5.96
C PHE A 178 3.60 -10.25 5.35
N LEU A 179 2.63 -9.78 6.14
CA LEU A 179 1.32 -9.42 5.65
C LEU A 179 1.26 -7.95 5.24
N VAL A 180 0.59 -7.65 4.13
CA VAL A 180 0.25 -6.28 3.77
C VAL A 180 -0.78 -5.74 4.76
N LYS A 181 -0.49 -4.57 5.36
CA LYS A 181 -1.31 -3.97 6.42
C LYS A 181 -2.63 -3.35 5.93
N GLU A 182 -2.69 -2.94 4.66
CA GLU A 182 -3.81 -2.15 4.15
C GLU A 182 -5.20 -2.77 4.37
N ASP A 183 -6.14 -1.93 4.79
CA ASP A 183 -7.50 -2.31 5.19
C ASP A 183 -8.58 -1.84 4.21
N THR A 184 -8.22 -1.55 2.95
CA THR A 184 -9.17 -1.27 1.85
C THR A 184 -9.86 -2.54 1.32
N SER A 185 -9.81 -3.60 2.13
CA SER A 185 -10.05 -4.99 1.77
C SER A 185 -11.43 -5.42 2.27
N ARG A 186 -12.06 -6.39 1.59
CA ARG A 186 -13.29 -7.04 2.09
C ARG A 186 -13.06 -7.74 3.44
N PHE A 187 -11.81 -8.07 3.74
CA PHE A 187 -11.37 -8.81 4.92
C PHE A 187 -10.46 -7.92 5.76
N PRO A 188 -10.85 -7.59 7.01
CA PRO A 188 -10.05 -6.78 7.90
C PRO A 188 -8.63 -7.31 8.09
N TYR A 189 -7.65 -6.43 8.30
CA TYR A 189 -6.25 -6.82 8.51
C TYR A 189 -6.07 -7.85 9.64
N GLU A 190 -6.69 -7.62 10.81
CA GLU A 190 -6.55 -8.53 11.95
C GLU A 190 -7.15 -9.92 11.65
N ASP A 191 -8.25 -9.99 10.91
CA ASP A 191 -8.84 -11.26 10.48
C ASP A 191 -7.92 -12.00 9.50
N ARG A 192 -7.31 -11.28 8.55
CA ARG A 192 -6.33 -11.87 7.61
C ARG A 192 -5.11 -12.42 8.35
N LEU A 193 -4.61 -11.69 9.35
CA LEU A 193 -3.48 -12.12 10.17
C LEU A 193 -3.82 -13.38 10.97
N ASP A 194 -4.97 -13.41 11.64
CA ASP A 194 -5.43 -14.58 12.39
C ASP A 194 -5.58 -15.82 11.49
N LEU A 195 -6.13 -15.65 10.28
CA LEU A 195 -6.26 -16.72 9.30
C LEU A 195 -4.90 -17.24 8.82
N VAL A 196 -3.92 -16.36 8.58
CA VAL A 196 -2.56 -16.78 8.22
C VAL A 196 -1.93 -17.55 9.38
N LEU A 197 -1.94 -17.01 10.60
CA LEU A 197 -1.34 -17.65 11.78
C LEU A 197 -1.91 -19.06 12.01
N LYS A 198 -3.24 -19.21 11.96
CA LYS A 198 -3.91 -20.50 12.09
C LYS A 198 -3.59 -21.44 10.92
N GLY A 199 -3.49 -20.90 9.71
CA GLY A 199 -3.21 -21.66 8.50
C GLY A 199 -1.75 -22.09 8.32
N THR A 200 -0.83 -21.55 9.12
CA THR A 200 0.62 -21.83 9.04
C THR A 200 1.22 -22.37 10.34
N THR A 201 0.40 -22.70 11.35
CA THR A 201 0.89 -23.16 12.66
C THR A 201 1.76 -24.43 12.56
N ASP A 202 1.49 -25.30 11.58
CA ASP A 202 2.20 -26.55 11.37
C ASP A 202 3.47 -26.42 10.51
N ILE A 203 3.77 -25.23 9.99
CA ILE A 203 4.91 -25.00 9.10
C ILE A 203 6.14 -24.61 9.94
N PRO A 204 7.19 -25.44 10.01
CA PRO A 204 8.38 -25.12 10.78
C PRO A 204 9.23 -24.04 10.09
N ARG A 205 10.12 -23.39 10.87
CA ARG A 205 11.10 -22.39 10.37
C ARG A 205 10.46 -21.19 9.68
N LEU A 206 9.35 -20.72 10.24
CA LEU A 206 8.55 -19.61 9.74
C LEU A 206 8.35 -18.57 10.85
N THR A 207 8.65 -17.31 10.55
CA THR A 207 8.22 -16.15 11.35
C THR A 207 7.17 -15.38 10.58
N VAL A 208 5.96 -15.29 11.14
CA VAL A 208 4.90 -14.42 10.60
C VAL A 208 5.03 -13.04 11.25
N HIS A 209 5.29 -12.04 10.42
CA HIS A 209 5.41 -10.65 10.81
C HIS A 209 4.11 -9.90 10.55
N ARG A 210 3.77 -9.02 11.49
CA ARG A 210 2.75 -8.00 11.25
C ARG A 210 3.21 -7.08 10.12
N GLY A 211 2.26 -6.63 9.31
CA GLY A 211 2.51 -5.60 8.30
C GLY A 211 2.92 -4.29 8.93
N SER A 212 3.71 -3.52 8.19
CA SER A 212 4.09 -2.15 8.55
C SER A 212 3.80 -1.20 7.40
N GLU A 213 3.91 0.09 7.68
CA GLU A 213 3.80 1.16 6.69
C GLU A 213 4.97 1.17 5.68
N TYR A 214 6.02 0.38 5.93
CA TYR A 214 7.21 0.28 5.07
C TYR A 214 7.13 -0.87 4.06
N ILE A 215 6.03 -1.62 4.08
CA ILE A 215 5.66 -2.57 3.03
C ILE A 215 4.54 -1.90 2.27
N ILE A 216 4.91 -1.22 1.20
CA ILE A 216 3.99 -0.35 0.48
C ILE A 216 3.03 -1.24 -0.29
N SER A 217 1.75 -0.91 -0.24
CA SER A 217 0.80 -1.53 -1.16
C SER A 217 0.24 -0.51 -2.14
N ARG A 218 -0.12 -1.04 -3.29
CA ARG A 218 -0.60 -0.26 -4.42
C ARG A 218 -1.87 0.53 -4.07
N ALA A 219 -2.69 0.06 -3.13
CA ALA A 219 -3.96 0.72 -2.83
C ALA A 219 -3.80 2.03 -2.05
N THR A 220 -2.72 2.18 -1.28
CA THR A 220 -2.39 3.44 -0.61
C THR A 220 -1.42 4.32 -1.39
N PHE A 221 -0.73 3.76 -2.39
CA PHE A 221 0.22 4.48 -3.22
C PHE A 221 -0.45 5.65 -3.97
N PRO A 222 -0.10 6.91 -3.66
CA PRO A 222 -0.72 8.04 -4.30
C PRO A 222 -0.23 8.21 -5.73
N CYS A 223 -1.18 8.36 -6.64
CA CYS A 223 -0.93 8.55 -8.06
C CYS A 223 -1.41 9.90 -8.60
N TYR A 224 -1.88 10.80 -7.73
CA TYR A 224 -2.57 12.02 -8.13
C TYR A 224 -1.72 13.00 -8.97
N PHE A 225 -0.40 12.88 -8.93
CA PHE A 225 0.54 13.69 -9.72
C PHE A 225 1.11 12.95 -10.95
N ILE A 226 0.71 11.69 -11.20
CA ILE A 226 1.18 10.87 -12.32
C ILE A 226 -0.01 10.56 -13.24
N LYS A 227 0.10 10.93 -14.52
CA LYS A 227 -1.00 10.77 -15.50
C LYS A 227 -1.06 9.36 -16.11
N GLU A 228 0.08 8.67 -16.18
CA GLU A 228 0.21 7.37 -16.85
C GLU A 228 0.22 6.20 -15.87
N GLN A 229 -0.69 5.24 -16.05
CA GLN A 229 -0.83 4.08 -15.16
C GLN A 229 0.40 3.17 -15.14
N SER A 230 1.11 3.04 -16.27
CA SER A 230 2.38 2.32 -16.35
C SER A 230 3.45 2.95 -15.45
N VAL A 231 3.56 4.28 -15.47
CA VAL A 231 4.51 5.03 -14.63
C VAL A 231 4.14 4.92 -13.14
N ILE A 232 2.85 4.98 -12.80
CA ILE A 232 2.36 4.76 -11.43
C ILE A 232 2.80 3.39 -10.93
N ASN A 233 2.54 2.34 -11.71
CA ASN A 233 2.87 0.97 -11.33
C ASN A 233 4.38 0.81 -11.16
N HIS A 234 5.18 1.38 -12.07
CA HIS A 234 6.64 1.33 -11.98
C HIS A 234 7.16 2.04 -10.72
N CYS A 235 6.69 3.25 -10.43
CA CYS A 235 7.12 4.01 -9.27
C CYS A 235 6.77 3.31 -7.96
N TYR A 236 5.56 2.75 -7.88
CA TYR A 236 5.14 1.94 -6.75
C TYR A 236 6.11 0.77 -6.53
N THR A 237 6.37 0.00 -7.58
CA THR A 237 7.25 -1.18 -7.49
C THR A 237 8.66 -0.79 -7.08
N GLU A 238 9.22 0.26 -7.69
CA GLU A 238 10.57 0.73 -7.39
C GLU A 238 10.71 1.20 -5.93
N ILE A 239 9.78 2.00 -5.43
CA ILE A 239 9.81 2.49 -4.04
C ILE A 239 9.69 1.32 -3.05
N ASP A 240 8.71 0.44 -3.23
CA ASP A 240 8.51 -0.72 -2.36
C ASP A 240 9.76 -1.60 -2.28
N LEU A 241 10.36 -1.89 -3.44
CA LEU A 241 11.50 -2.80 -3.52
C LEU A 241 12.81 -2.16 -3.07
N LYS A 242 12.99 -0.84 -3.27
CA LYS A 242 14.11 -0.10 -2.67
C LYS A 242 14.06 -0.16 -1.16
N ILE A 243 12.90 0.12 -0.55
CA ILE A 243 12.73 0.03 0.91
C ILE A 243 13.02 -1.38 1.39
N PHE A 244 12.43 -2.38 0.73
CA PHE A 244 12.65 -3.78 1.09
C PHE A 244 14.13 -4.17 1.02
N ARG A 245 14.79 -3.91 -0.12
CA ARG A 245 16.17 -4.34 -0.37
C ARG A 245 17.20 -3.59 0.48
N GLN A 246 16.97 -2.31 0.75
CA GLN A 246 17.94 -1.49 1.48
C GLN A 246 17.79 -1.58 3.01
N TYR A 247 16.59 -1.87 3.53
CA TYR A 247 16.32 -1.79 4.97
C TYR A 247 15.81 -3.10 5.56
N LEU A 248 14.76 -3.69 5.00
CA LEU A 248 14.11 -4.87 5.60
C LEU A 248 14.93 -6.14 5.39
N ALA A 249 15.42 -6.36 4.17
CA ALA A 249 16.17 -7.56 3.84
C ALA A 249 17.51 -7.67 4.58
N PRO A 250 18.36 -6.63 4.67
CA PRO A 250 19.60 -6.71 5.43
C PRO A 250 19.37 -6.91 6.93
N ALA A 251 18.32 -6.30 7.49
CA ALA A 251 17.97 -6.45 8.90
C ALA A 251 17.68 -7.92 9.27
N LEU A 252 16.96 -8.64 8.41
CA LEU A 252 16.60 -10.04 8.62
C LEU A 252 17.58 -11.04 7.99
N GLY A 253 18.63 -10.57 7.31
CA GLY A 253 19.55 -11.43 6.56
C GLY A 253 18.90 -12.12 5.34
N ILE A 254 17.82 -11.55 4.79
CA ILE A 254 17.08 -12.13 3.66
C ILE A 254 17.98 -12.15 2.42
N THR A 255 18.03 -13.32 1.79
CA THR A 255 18.80 -13.59 0.55
C THR A 255 17.90 -13.94 -0.61
N HIS A 256 16.68 -14.42 -0.34
CA HIS A 256 15.73 -14.86 -1.35
C HIS A 256 14.34 -14.26 -1.10
N ARG A 257 13.68 -13.80 -2.16
CA ARG A 257 12.26 -13.43 -2.12
C ARG A 257 11.47 -14.43 -2.95
N PHE A 258 10.38 -14.95 -2.40
CA PHE A 258 9.53 -15.94 -3.05
C PHE A 258 8.20 -15.31 -3.45
N VAL A 259 7.78 -15.59 -4.68
CA VAL A 259 6.47 -15.18 -5.21
C VAL A 259 5.83 -16.34 -5.96
N GLY A 260 4.51 -16.34 -6.05
CA GLY A 260 3.81 -17.25 -6.96
C GLY A 260 3.78 -16.66 -8.37
N THR A 261 3.77 -17.51 -9.41
CA THR A 261 3.45 -17.08 -10.77
C THR A 261 2.07 -16.39 -10.79
N GLU A 262 1.83 -15.43 -11.68
CA GLU A 262 0.54 -14.71 -11.72
C GLU A 262 -0.03 -14.65 -13.14
N PRO A 263 -0.84 -15.65 -13.54
CA PRO A 263 -1.40 -15.75 -14.88
C PRO A 263 -2.65 -14.89 -15.08
N PHE A 264 -3.26 -14.35 -14.02
CA PHE A 264 -4.58 -13.70 -14.12
C PHE A 264 -4.52 -12.18 -14.05
N CYS A 265 -3.46 -11.61 -13.48
CA CYS A 265 -3.36 -10.17 -13.24
C CYS A 265 -2.10 -9.61 -13.89
N THR A 266 -2.25 -8.96 -15.05
CA THR A 266 -1.17 -8.33 -15.81
C THR A 266 -0.35 -7.37 -14.96
N VAL A 267 -0.98 -6.59 -14.08
CA VAL A 267 -0.26 -5.64 -13.20
C VAL A 267 0.60 -6.37 -12.16
N THR A 268 0.10 -7.46 -11.58
CA THR A 268 0.87 -8.23 -10.60
C THR A 268 1.97 -9.05 -11.29
N ALA A 269 1.73 -9.54 -12.51
CA ALA A 269 2.77 -10.15 -13.33
C ALA A 269 3.88 -9.14 -13.67
N GLN A 270 3.53 -7.90 -14.04
CA GLN A 270 4.51 -6.84 -14.25
C GLN A 270 5.28 -6.52 -12.97
N TYR A 271 4.61 -6.48 -11.82
CA TYR A 271 5.29 -6.31 -10.53
C TYR A 271 6.30 -7.43 -10.24
N ASN A 272 6.02 -8.70 -10.58
CA ASN A 272 7.00 -9.79 -10.47
C ASN A 272 8.22 -9.58 -11.39
N LEU A 273 7.99 -9.08 -12.62
CA LEU A 273 9.08 -8.77 -13.56
C LEU A 273 9.96 -7.65 -13.05
N ASP A 274 9.36 -6.53 -12.64
CA ASP A 274 10.05 -5.39 -12.04
C ASP A 274 10.76 -5.81 -10.74
N MET A 275 10.18 -6.75 -9.99
CA MET A 275 10.77 -7.30 -8.78
C MET A 275 12.11 -7.95 -9.03
N ARG A 276 12.23 -8.77 -10.06
CA ARG A 276 13.49 -9.38 -10.45
C ARG A 276 14.57 -8.32 -10.68
N PHE A 277 14.24 -7.29 -11.46
CA PHE A 277 15.17 -6.20 -11.76
C PHE A 277 15.66 -5.48 -10.49
N TRP A 278 14.74 -5.00 -9.64
CA TRP A 278 15.10 -4.19 -8.48
C TRP A 278 15.76 -5.00 -7.36
N LEU A 279 15.45 -6.29 -7.23
CA LEU A 279 16.10 -7.15 -6.25
C LEU A 279 17.54 -7.53 -6.64
N GLU A 280 17.84 -7.64 -7.93
CA GLU A 280 19.13 -8.15 -8.41
C GLU A 280 20.07 -7.06 -8.95
N THR A 281 19.55 -5.88 -9.30
CA THR A 281 20.34 -4.80 -9.91
C THR A 281 21.55 -4.39 -9.05
N PRO A 282 22.74 -4.14 -9.63
CA PRO A 282 23.91 -3.69 -8.86
C PRO A 282 23.81 -2.22 -8.41
N THR A 283 22.79 -1.47 -8.83
CA THR A 283 22.69 -0.02 -8.59
C THR A 283 22.26 0.35 -7.17
N LEU A 284 21.72 -0.58 -6.39
CA LEU A 284 21.30 -0.33 -5.01
C LEU A 284 22.43 -0.68 -4.03
N PRO A 285 22.68 0.16 -3.00
CA PRO A 285 23.74 -0.04 -2.00
C PRO A 285 23.35 -1.10 -0.95
N ALA A 286 22.90 -2.27 -1.40
CA ALA A 286 22.57 -3.42 -0.57
C ALA A 286 22.77 -4.71 -1.37
N PRO A 287 23.06 -5.85 -0.71
CA PRO A 287 23.25 -7.12 -1.38
C PRO A 287 22.07 -7.46 -2.33
N PRO A 288 22.34 -8.10 -3.48
CA PRO A 288 21.28 -8.59 -4.34
C PRO A 288 20.49 -9.70 -3.64
N ILE A 289 19.21 -9.82 -4.01
CA ILE A 289 18.28 -10.81 -3.48
C ILE A 289 17.80 -11.64 -4.65
N THR A 290 17.91 -12.96 -4.56
CA THR A 290 17.44 -13.86 -5.60
C THR A 290 15.92 -13.93 -5.59
N LEU A 291 15.27 -13.66 -6.73
CA LEU A 291 13.84 -13.90 -6.89
C LEU A 291 13.60 -15.37 -7.24
N VAL A 292 12.73 -16.04 -6.48
CA VAL A 292 12.26 -17.39 -6.78
C VAL A 292 10.77 -17.35 -7.08
N GLU A 293 10.40 -17.66 -8.33
CA GLU A 293 9.01 -17.82 -8.72
C GLU A 293 8.59 -19.29 -8.57
N ILE A 294 7.50 -19.52 -7.84
CA ILE A 294 6.92 -20.84 -7.62
C ILE A 294 5.62 -20.95 -8.42
N GLU A 295 5.47 -22.03 -9.19
CA GLU A 295 4.24 -22.30 -9.92
C GLU A 295 3.04 -22.40 -8.96
N ARG A 296 1.92 -21.76 -9.30
CA ARG A 296 0.75 -21.77 -8.44
C ARG A 296 0.13 -23.15 -8.31
N LEU A 297 -0.33 -23.45 -7.10
CA LEU A 297 -1.19 -24.60 -6.85
C LEU A 297 -2.49 -24.48 -7.65
N CYS A 298 -2.81 -25.52 -8.43
CA CYS A 298 -4.05 -25.63 -9.18
C CYS A 298 -5.05 -26.54 -8.46
N PHE A 299 -6.33 -26.20 -8.56
CA PHE A 299 -7.44 -27.09 -8.27
C PHE A 299 -8.25 -27.27 -9.55
N GLN A 300 -8.41 -28.51 -10.01
CA GLN A 300 -9.05 -28.81 -11.30
C GLN A 300 -8.45 -27.96 -12.44
N GLU A 301 -7.13 -28.01 -12.58
CA GLU A 301 -6.35 -27.27 -13.59
C GLU A 301 -6.41 -25.73 -13.49
N THR A 302 -7.17 -25.18 -12.54
CA THR A 302 -7.30 -23.74 -12.33
C THR A 302 -6.43 -23.28 -11.17
N PRO A 303 -5.49 -22.35 -11.37
CA PRO A 303 -4.69 -21.80 -10.28
C PRO A 303 -5.56 -21.17 -9.17
N ILE A 304 -5.33 -21.60 -7.93
CA ILE A 304 -6.07 -21.12 -6.77
C ILE A 304 -5.74 -19.65 -6.51
N SER A 305 -6.76 -18.79 -6.44
CA SER A 305 -6.58 -17.36 -6.14
C SER A 305 -7.61 -16.85 -5.14
N ALA A 306 -7.22 -15.84 -4.36
CA ALA A 306 -8.14 -15.17 -3.44
C ALA A 306 -9.31 -14.50 -4.17
N SER A 307 -9.07 -13.98 -5.38
CA SER A 307 -10.11 -13.37 -6.22
C SER A 307 -11.18 -14.40 -6.61
N TRP A 308 -10.80 -15.65 -6.88
CA TRP A 308 -11.75 -16.74 -7.15
C TRP A 308 -12.60 -17.03 -5.92
N VAL A 309 -12.00 -17.16 -4.74
CA VAL A 309 -12.72 -17.34 -3.48
C VAL A 309 -13.70 -16.19 -3.23
N ARG A 310 -13.30 -14.93 -3.44
CA ARG A 310 -14.20 -13.77 -3.29
C ARG A 310 -15.39 -13.82 -4.24
N LYS A 311 -15.20 -14.27 -5.49
CA LYS A 311 -16.29 -14.43 -6.47
C LYS A 311 -17.29 -15.50 -6.03
N LEU A 312 -16.83 -16.64 -5.53
CA LEU A 312 -17.70 -17.69 -4.99
C LEU A 312 -18.42 -17.24 -3.71
N LEU A 313 -17.74 -16.45 -2.87
CA LEU A 313 -18.31 -15.94 -1.63
C LEU A 313 -19.47 -14.97 -1.87
N VAL A 314 -19.44 -14.20 -2.96
CA VAL A 314 -20.60 -13.37 -3.38
C VAL A 314 -21.81 -14.24 -3.74
N LYS A 315 -21.57 -15.46 -4.25
CA LYS A 315 -22.62 -16.43 -4.60
C LYS A 315 -23.04 -17.32 -3.42
N HIS A 316 -22.44 -17.14 -2.24
CA HIS A 316 -22.62 -17.99 -1.06
C HIS A 316 -22.33 -19.48 -1.31
N ASP A 317 -21.49 -19.80 -2.30
CA ASP A 317 -21.15 -21.18 -2.67
C ASP A 317 -20.00 -21.71 -1.81
N LEU A 318 -20.31 -22.03 -0.55
CA LEU A 318 -19.34 -22.52 0.43
C LEU A 318 -18.78 -23.90 0.05
N THR A 319 -19.56 -24.73 -0.65
CA THR A 319 -19.14 -26.04 -1.15
C THR A 319 -18.01 -25.90 -2.15
N ALA A 320 -18.12 -24.98 -3.12
CA ALA A 320 -17.07 -24.71 -4.09
C ALA A 320 -15.84 -24.00 -3.46
N ILE A 321 -16.02 -23.28 -2.35
CA ILE A 321 -14.91 -22.62 -1.64
C ILE A 321 -14.08 -23.61 -0.83
N ALA A 322 -14.71 -24.63 -0.24
CA ALA A 322 -14.06 -25.58 0.66
C ALA A 322 -12.72 -26.15 0.17
N PRO A 323 -12.56 -26.63 -1.09
CA PRO A 323 -11.27 -27.15 -1.56
C PRO A 323 -10.20 -26.06 -1.79
N LEU A 324 -10.58 -24.79 -1.85
CA LEU A 324 -9.70 -23.68 -2.23
C LEU A 324 -9.00 -23.02 -1.04
N VAL A 325 -9.46 -23.28 0.19
CA VAL A 325 -9.01 -22.59 1.39
C VAL A 325 -8.73 -23.56 2.55
N PRO A 326 -7.89 -23.18 3.53
CA PRO A 326 -7.73 -23.97 4.75
C PRO A 326 -9.01 -23.94 5.60
N ASP A 327 -9.16 -24.94 6.49
CA ASP A 327 -10.35 -25.08 7.36
C ASP A 327 -10.63 -23.84 8.23
N ALA A 328 -9.58 -23.15 8.69
CA ALA A 328 -9.73 -21.92 9.46
C ALA A 328 -10.40 -20.82 8.62
N THR A 329 -9.96 -20.64 7.37
CA THR A 329 -10.58 -19.70 6.44
C THR A 329 -12.01 -20.13 6.11
N LEU A 330 -12.26 -21.41 5.85
CA LEU A 330 -13.61 -21.89 5.53
C LEU A 330 -14.60 -21.58 6.66
N ARG A 331 -14.25 -21.87 7.91
CA ARG A 331 -15.07 -21.57 9.09
C ARG A 331 -15.32 -20.07 9.26
N TYR A 332 -14.30 -19.24 9.04
CA TYR A 332 -14.44 -17.80 9.07
C TYR A 332 -15.44 -17.31 7.99
N LEU A 333 -15.34 -17.83 6.77
CA LEU A 333 -16.25 -17.49 5.67
C LEU A 333 -17.69 -17.95 5.93
N GLN A 334 -17.88 -19.13 6.49
CA GLN A 334 -19.20 -19.64 6.92
C GLN A 334 -19.86 -18.65 7.90
N GLY A 335 -19.13 -18.26 8.96
CA GLY A 335 -19.63 -17.30 9.94
C GLY A 335 -19.91 -15.90 9.36
N MET A 336 -19.23 -15.48 8.29
CA MET A 336 -19.58 -14.22 7.58
C MET A 336 -20.93 -14.32 6.87
N VAL A 337 -21.21 -15.45 6.21
CA VAL A 337 -22.46 -15.69 5.50
C VAL A 337 -23.64 -15.79 6.46
N GLU A 338 -23.46 -16.51 7.57
CA GLU A 338 -24.48 -16.68 8.61
C GLU A 338 -24.88 -15.37 9.30
N ARG A 339 -23.94 -14.42 9.44
CA ARG A 339 -24.21 -13.08 10.01
C ARG A 339 -24.92 -12.13 9.04
N HIS A 340 -24.94 -12.42 7.74
CA HIS A 340 -25.56 -11.57 6.71
C HIS A 340 -26.53 -12.35 5.79
N PRO A 341 -27.58 -12.99 6.34
CA PRO A 341 -28.50 -13.81 5.53
C PRO A 341 -29.40 -12.97 4.58
N GLY A 342 -29.54 -11.65 4.82
CA GLY A 342 -30.53 -10.78 4.17
C GLY A 342 -30.15 -10.16 2.82
N SER A 343 -28.96 -10.40 2.26
CA SER A 343 -28.55 -9.79 0.98
C SER A 343 -29.27 -10.37 -0.26
N ALA A 344 -29.98 -11.49 -0.12
CA ALA A 344 -30.57 -12.23 -1.23
C ALA A 344 -31.88 -11.62 -1.76
N ALA A 345 -32.65 -10.88 -0.95
CA ALA A 345 -33.98 -10.40 -1.34
C ALA A 345 -34.03 -8.93 -1.83
N ALA A 346 -33.06 -8.08 -1.49
CA ALA A 346 -33.15 -6.64 -1.75
C ALA A 346 -32.41 -6.13 -3.00
N ARG A 347 -31.64 -6.98 -3.71
CA ARG A 347 -30.82 -6.55 -4.88
C ARG A 347 -31.37 -6.93 -6.25
N GLN A 348 -32.57 -7.51 -6.34
CA GLN A 348 -33.23 -7.76 -7.63
C GLN A 348 -33.87 -6.51 -8.28
N LYS A 349 -33.77 -5.32 -7.69
CA LYS A 349 -34.22 -4.07 -8.33
C LYS A 349 -33.21 -2.94 -8.10
N SER A 350 -32.16 -2.89 -8.91
CA SER A 350 -31.61 -1.66 -9.48
C SER A 350 -30.50 -1.96 -10.49
N PRO A 351 -30.41 -1.23 -11.62
CA PRO A 351 -29.56 -1.62 -12.75
C PRO A 351 -28.08 -1.30 -12.50
N VAL A 352 -27.27 -2.13 -13.16
CA VAL A 352 -25.82 -2.09 -13.29
C VAL A 352 -25.33 -0.73 -13.82
N LEU A 353 -24.52 -0.02 -13.04
CA LEU A 353 -23.54 0.92 -13.59
C LEU A 353 -22.25 0.15 -13.83
N ALA A 354 -21.97 -0.08 -15.11
CA ALA A 354 -20.73 -0.63 -15.60
C ALA A 354 -19.61 0.40 -15.41
N THR A 355 -18.66 0.10 -14.53
CA THR A 355 -17.30 0.64 -14.62
C THR A 355 -16.42 -0.49 -15.13
N GLY A 356 -16.01 -0.34 -16.38
CA GLY A 356 -15.17 -1.31 -17.07
C GLY A 356 -13.76 -1.33 -16.50
N GLU A 357 -13.27 -2.54 -16.27
CA GLU A 357 -11.86 -2.89 -16.36
C GLU A 357 -11.79 -4.16 -17.23
N LYS A 358 -11.02 -4.06 -18.30
CA LYS A 358 -10.52 -5.19 -19.07
C LYS A 358 -9.19 -5.65 -18.46
#